data_AF-A0A7J4K027-F1
#
_entry.id   AF-A0A7J4K027-F1
#
_cell.length_a   1.000
_cell.length_b   1.000
_cell.length_c   1.000
_cell.angle_alpha   90.00
_cell.angle_beta   90.00
_cell.angle_gamma   90.00
#
_symmetry.space_group_name_H-M   'P 1'
#
loop_
_entity.id
_entity.type
_entity.pdbx_description
1 polymer ?
#
loop_
_entity_poly.entity_id
_entity_poly.type
_entity_poly.pdbx_seq_one_letter_code
_entity_poly.pdbx_strand_id
1 'polypeptide(L)'
;MNSGLKFVFAFFALSMLVMAQGGELKELKNNVLVAKYDQVACRASFYDGILQDAKDLGLGSRYNISVDALREKIGTDLVALKSAAENADRKGFLDAMQLLLQDGKDVVLTYNDVKNAVRKDKDMRLALRKSFVDNKQKMAECLRENALHVGKAQIDYVKEWRARQLERIKKLKEKGIDTTNMSDVVSEADEKVSELEDAVSTGDGQNVIEKEKELRQRHLHIWARYQVASIDAVLSKMNDRAVAMGYDEDVEDIRALLADVTDKTMPGKAYDQGDFETVVKELKDAAQKLRVLYKKITQGSAAAATPIEIGKNFTGPAPPEGGVLQ
;
A
#
# COMPACT_ATOMS: atom_id res chain seq x y z
N MET A 1 13.94 -0.47 22.43
CA MET A 1 13.00 -1.23 21.57
C MET A 1 12.01 -0.24 20.93
N ASN A 2 12.42 0.51 19.91
CA ASN A 2 11.62 1.64 19.35
C ASN A 2 11.49 1.60 17.81
N SER A 3 12.03 0.59 17.15
CA SER A 3 12.14 0.56 15.68
C SER A 3 10.98 -0.20 15.01
N GLY A 4 10.30 -1.09 15.74
CA GLY A 4 9.27 -1.97 15.16
C GLY A 4 7.92 -1.31 14.89
N LEU A 5 7.56 -0.23 15.60
CA LEU A 5 6.25 0.41 15.46
C LEU A 5 6.23 1.46 14.34
N LYS A 6 7.31 2.21 14.14
CA LYS A 6 7.39 3.25 13.10
C LYS A 6 7.53 2.69 11.68
N PHE A 7 8.20 1.54 11.53
CA PHE A 7 8.48 0.92 10.23
C PHE A 7 7.24 0.28 9.58
N VAL A 8 6.24 -0.11 10.36
CA VAL A 8 5.06 -0.82 9.84
C VAL A 8 4.05 0.15 9.23
N PHE A 9 3.92 1.38 9.73
CA PHE A 9 2.84 2.29 9.34
C PHE A 9 3.09 3.14 8.09
N ALA A 10 4.33 3.61 7.86
CA ALA A 10 4.69 4.27 6.60
C ALA A 10 4.50 3.33 5.38
N PHE A 11 4.65 2.02 5.59
CA PHE A 11 4.45 0.99 4.59
C PHE A 11 2.97 0.75 4.20
N PHE A 12 2.01 0.96 5.12
CA PHE A 12 0.58 0.76 4.83
C PHE A 12 0.04 1.83 3.88
N ALA A 13 0.43 3.10 4.07
CA ALA A 13 0.03 4.21 3.20
C ALA A 13 0.50 4.03 1.75
N LEU A 14 1.73 3.52 1.57
CA LEU A 14 2.32 3.24 0.26
C LEU A 14 1.63 2.09 -0.48
N SER A 15 1.30 0.99 0.22
CA SER A 15 0.67 -0.19 -0.42
C SER A 15 -0.70 0.11 -1.01
N MET A 16 -1.43 1.07 -0.43
CA MET A 16 -2.73 1.42 -0.98
C MET A 16 -2.59 2.20 -2.29
N LEU A 17 -1.49 2.95 -2.51
CA LEU A 17 -1.29 3.96 -3.58
C LEU A 17 -1.35 3.39 -5.00
N VAL A 18 -0.99 2.12 -5.20
CA VAL A 18 -0.87 1.47 -6.52
C VAL A 18 -2.19 1.11 -7.21
N MET A 19 -3.32 1.40 -6.58
CA MET A 19 -4.59 0.78 -6.93
C MET A 19 -5.54 1.77 -7.61
N ALA A 20 -5.35 2.10 -8.90
CA ALA A 20 -6.33 2.91 -9.68
C ALA A 20 -6.62 2.27 -11.06
N GLN A 21 -7.73 1.53 -11.17
CA GLN A 21 -8.37 1.03 -12.42
C GLN A 21 -9.81 0.60 -12.06
N GLY A 22 -10.78 0.81 -12.98
CA GLY A 22 -12.09 0.11 -13.12
C GLY A 22 -13.14 0.15 -11.98
N GLY A 23 -14.44 0.12 -12.31
CA GLY A 23 -15.56 0.18 -11.35
C GLY A 23 -15.63 -0.97 -10.34
N GLU A 24 -15.51 -2.22 -10.78
CA GLU A 24 -15.53 -3.41 -9.91
C GLU A 24 -14.23 -3.53 -9.07
N LEU A 25 -13.09 -3.21 -9.68
CA LEU A 25 -11.82 -3.13 -8.96
C LEU A 25 -11.81 -1.96 -7.94
N LYS A 26 -12.65 -0.92 -8.12
CA LYS A 26 -12.84 0.16 -7.14
C LYS A 26 -13.59 -0.35 -5.90
N GLU A 27 -14.63 -1.16 -6.08
CA GLU A 27 -15.38 -1.76 -4.97
C GLU A 27 -14.51 -2.70 -4.13
N LEU A 28 -13.74 -3.58 -4.78
CA LEU A 28 -12.80 -4.47 -4.08
C LEU A 28 -11.73 -3.71 -3.28
N LYS A 29 -11.26 -2.56 -3.79
CA LYS A 29 -10.34 -1.69 -3.03
C LYS A 29 -11.01 -1.08 -1.80
N ASN A 30 -12.28 -0.72 -1.90
CA ASN A 30 -13.01 -0.19 -0.75
C ASN A 30 -13.18 -1.27 0.32
N ASN A 31 -13.41 -2.52 -0.07
CA ASN A 31 -13.45 -3.64 0.87
C ASN A 31 -12.10 -3.84 1.58
N VAL A 32 -10.98 -3.67 0.87
CA VAL A 32 -9.65 -3.66 1.48
C VAL A 32 -9.51 -2.49 2.46
N LEU A 33 -9.96 -1.27 2.10
CA LEU A 33 -9.91 -0.10 2.98
C LEU A 33 -10.71 -0.29 4.27
N VAL A 34 -11.93 -0.83 4.17
CA VAL A 34 -12.78 -1.12 5.33
C VAL A 34 -12.12 -2.19 6.21
N ALA A 35 -11.63 -3.29 5.64
CA ALA A 35 -10.94 -4.32 6.42
C ALA A 35 -9.64 -3.79 7.08
N LYS A 36 -8.97 -2.82 6.45
CA LYS A 36 -7.80 -2.13 7.01
C LYS A 36 -8.17 -1.20 8.15
N TYR A 37 -9.30 -0.50 8.05
CA TYR A 37 -9.86 0.25 9.17
C TYR A 37 -10.04 -0.66 10.40
N ASP A 38 -10.58 -1.87 10.25
CA ASP A 38 -10.80 -2.79 11.37
C ASP A 38 -9.48 -3.17 12.09
N GLN A 39 -8.38 -3.35 11.35
CA GLN A 39 -7.05 -3.56 11.95
C GLN A 39 -6.54 -2.33 12.72
N VAL A 40 -6.79 -1.12 12.21
CA VAL A 40 -6.40 0.13 12.87
C VAL A 40 -7.24 0.36 14.11
N ALA A 41 -8.54 0.04 14.06
CA ALA A 41 -9.46 0.10 15.19
C ALA A 41 -8.98 -0.79 16.35
N CYS A 42 -8.45 -1.99 16.09
CA CYS A 42 -7.84 -2.82 17.15
C CYS A 42 -6.72 -2.09 17.91
N ARG A 43 -5.91 -1.30 17.21
CA ARG A 43 -4.79 -0.54 17.81
C ARG A 43 -5.28 0.71 18.55
N ALA A 44 -6.28 1.39 18.00
CA ALA A 44 -6.95 2.50 18.68
C ALA A 44 -7.56 2.02 20.00
N SER A 45 -8.24 0.87 20.01
CA SER A 45 -8.78 0.25 21.23
C SER A 45 -7.70 -0.11 22.24
N PHE A 46 -6.51 -0.54 21.80
CA PHE A 46 -5.37 -0.73 22.69
C PHE A 46 -4.93 0.57 23.35
N TYR A 47 -4.81 1.65 22.58
CA TYR A 47 -4.44 2.97 23.10
C TYR A 47 -5.49 3.50 24.08
N ASP A 48 -6.78 3.38 23.76
CA ASP A 48 -7.86 3.75 24.65
C ASP A 48 -7.83 2.94 25.96
N GLY A 49 -7.64 1.62 25.87
CA GLY A 49 -7.60 0.72 27.03
C GLY A 49 -6.47 1.03 28.00
N ILE A 50 -5.24 1.26 27.51
CA ILE A 50 -4.11 1.60 28.41
C ILE A 50 -4.25 2.98 29.05
N LEU A 51 -4.94 3.91 28.38
CA LEU A 51 -5.27 5.23 28.92
C LEU A 51 -6.38 5.13 29.97
N GLN A 52 -7.44 4.38 29.70
CA GLN A 52 -8.54 4.11 30.63
C GLN A 52 -8.01 3.44 31.91
N ASP A 53 -7.16 2.43 31.80
CA ASP A 53 -6.59 1.77 32.97
C ASP A 53 -5.68 2.71 33.79
N ALA A 54 -4.92 3.60 33.13
CA ALA A 54 -4.15 4.63 33.83
C ALA A 54 -5.06 5.63 34.57
N LYS A 55 -6.22 5.97 34.00
CA LYS A 55 -7.24 6.80 34.64
C LYS A 55 -7.84 6.09 35.86
N ASP A 56 -8.22 4.83 35.73
CA ASP A 56 -8.85 4.04 36.79
C ASP A 56 -7.91 3.79 37.98
N LEU A 57 -6.59 3.75 37.73
CA LEU A 57 -5.56 3.75 38.77
C LEU A 57 -5.32 5.13 39.43
N GLY A 58 -6.07 6.17 39.06
CA GLY A 58 -5.97 7.52 39.60
C GLY A 58 -4.71 8.28 39.16
N LEU A 59 -4.07 7.85 38.08
CA LEU A 59 -2.75 8.36 37.65
C LEU A 59 -2.89 9.65 36.83
N GLY A 60 -4.03 9.85 36.17
CA GLY A 60 -4.35 11.09 35.45
C GLY A 60 -4.36 12.32 36.36
N SER A 61 -5.06 12.24 37.50
CA SER A 61 -5.15 13.34 38.46
C SER A 61 -3.89 13.49 39.32
N ARG A 62 -3.23 12.37 39.69
CA ARG A 62 -1.99 12.40 40.50
C ARG A 62 -0.79 13.01 39.78
N TYR A 63 -0.75 12.95 38.44
CA TYR A 63 0.41 13.36 37.66
C TYR A 63 0.12 14.43 36.61
N ASN A 64 -1.07 15.05 36.65
CA ASN A 64 -1.51 16.07 35.69
C ASN A 64 -1.39 15.61 34.22
N ILE A 65 -1.82 14.39 33.96
CA ILE A 65 -1.74 13.75 32.65
C ILE A 65 -3.11 13.87 31.98
N SER A 66 -3.16 14.50 30.81
CA SER A 66 -4.41 14.73 30.05
C SER A 66 -4.88 13.48 29.30
N VAL A 67 -5.22 12.44 30.08
CA VAL A 67 -5.70 11.16 29.56
C VAL A 67 -6.97 11.35 28.73
N ASP A 68 -7.92 12.16 29.21
CA ASP A 68 -9.22 12.35 28.56
C ASP A 68 -9.09 13.06 27.20
N ALA A 69 -8.22 14.06 27.08
CA ALA A 69 -8.01 14.73 25.80
C ALA A 69 -7.38 13.81 24.75
N LEU A 70 -6.45 12.93 25.13
CA LEU A 70 -5.86 11.96 24.19
C LEU A 70 -6.87 10.92 23.74
N ARG A 71 -7.76 10.46 24.63
CA ARG A 71 -8.84 9.53 24.29
C ARG A 71 -9.84 10.16 23.33
N GLU A 72 -10.20 11.42 23.55
CA GLU A 72 -11.11 12.17 22.67
C GLU A 72 -10.52 12.33 21.27
N LYS A 73 -9.22 12.64 21.16
CA LYS A 73 -8.55 12.73 19.85
C LYS A 73 -8.53 11.38 19.12
N ILE A 74 -8.14 10.30 19.79
CA ILE A 74 -8.18 8.94 19.20
C ILE A 74 -9.58 8.59 18.71
N GLY A 75 -10.61 8.88 19.51
CA GLY A 75 -12.01 8.63 19.11
C GLY A 75 -12.41 9.43 17.87
N THR A 76 -12.02 10.71 17.82
CA THR A 76 -12.30 11.60 16.68
C THR A 76 -11.62 11.12 15.41
N ASP A 77 -10.33 10.80 15.49
CA ASP A 77 -9.53 10.32 14.36
C ASP A 77 -10.03 8.96 13.85
N LEU A 78 -10.47 8.08 14.75
CA LEU A 78 -11.04 6.79 14.38
C LEU A 78 -12.38 6.96 13.64
N VAL A 79 -13.23 7.90 14.05
CA VAL A 79 -14.49 8.24 13.35
C VAL A 79 -14.20 8.81 11.96
N ALA A 80 -13.20 9.71 11.85
CA ALA A 80 -12.78 10.25 10.56
C ALA A 80 -12.25 9.13 9.64
N LEU A 81 -11.42 8.23 10.17
CA LEU A 81 -10.88 7.09 9.43
C LEU A 81 -11.98 6.14 8.94
N LYS A 82 -12.97 5.84 9.79
CA LYS A 82 -14.13 5.02 9.44
C LYS A 82 -14.93 5.66 8.31
N SER A 83 -15.27 6.93 8.47
CA SER A 83 -16.04 7.68 7.47
C SER A 83 -15.31 7.73 6.12
N ALA A 84 -13.99 7.93 6.15
CA ALA A 84 -13.19 7.90 4.95
C ALA A 84 -13.17 6.52 4.27
N ALA A 85 -13.09 5.44 5.05
CA ALA A 85 -13.16 4.07 4.54
C ALA A 85 -14.50 3.77 3.87
N GLU A 86 -15.62 4.11 4.54
CA GLU A 86 -16.98 3.88 4.03
C GLU A 86 -17.29 4.70 2.78
N ASN A 87 -16.75 5.93 2.68
CA ASN A 87 -16.95 6.81 1.54
C ASN A 87 -15.95 6.62 0.41
N ALA A 88 -15.04 5.64 0.50
CA ALA A 88 -13.93 5.46 -0.44
C ALA A 88 -13.03 6.71 -0.58
N ASP A 89 -12.99 7.57 0.44
CA ASP A 89 -12.13 8.73 0.50
C ASP A 89 -10.73 8.31 0.96
N ARG A 90 -9.95 7.91 -0.02
CA ARG A 90 -8.56 7.49 0.18
C ARG A 90 -7.68 8.59 0.78
N LYS A 91 -7.88 9.86 0.41
CA LYS A 91 -7.04 10.96 0.92
C LYS A 91 -7.37 11.21 2.38
N GLY A 92 -8.66 11.36 2.69
CA GLY A 92 -9.14 11.47 4.06
C GLY A 92 -8.73 10.27 4.93
N PHE A 93 -8.69 9.06 4.36
CA PHE A 93 -8.24 7.87 5.09
C PHE A 93 -6.76 7.98 5.48
N LEU A 94 -5.90 8.39 4.55
CA LEU A 94 -4.47 8.54 4.83
C LEU A 94 -4.20 9.67 5.83
N ASP A 95 -4.89 10.80 5.68
CA ASP A 95 -4.78 11.94 6.59
C ASP A 95 -5.20 11.56 8.01
N ALA A 96 -6.36 10.90 8.17
CA ALA A 96 -6.85 10.42 9.46
C ALA A 96 -5.91 9.36 10.08
N MET A 97 -5.34 8.47 9.27
CA MET A 97 -4.36 7.49 9.73
C MET A 97 -3.07 8.15 10.24
N GLN A 98 -2.63 9.25 9.60
CA GLN A 98 -1.46 10.00 10.02
C GLN A 98 -1.68 10.71 11.36
N LEU A 99 -2.87 11.26 11.59
CA LEU A 99 -3.24 11.84 12.87
C LEU A 99 -3.27 10.77 13.97
N LEU A 100 -3.93 9.64 13.73
CA LEU A 100 -4.00 8.52 14.67
C LEU A 100 -2.60 7.93 15.00
N LEU A 101 -1.67 8.02 14.05
CA LEU A 101 -0.27 7.66 14.27
C LEU A 101 0.45 8.62 15.21
N GLN A 102 0.19 9.92 15.05
CA GLN A 102 0.75 10.94 15.91
C GLN A 102 0.19 10.81 17.33
N ASP A 103 -1.13 10.67 17.45
CA ASP A 103 -1.80 10.43 18.72
C ASP A 103 -1.29 9.16 19.41
N GLY A 104 -1.09 8.07 18.66
CA GLY A 104 -0.50 6.84 19.19
C GLY A 104 0.90 7.05 19.79
N LYS A 105 1.72 7.96 19.24
CA LYS A 105 3.02 8.32 19.85
C LYS A 105 2.81 9.06 21.16
N ASP A 106 1.87 10.00 21.19
CA ASP A 106 1.57 10.80 22.37
C ASP A 106 1.01 9.93 23.52
N VAL A 107 0.21 8.90 23.19
CA VAL A 107 -0.21 7.86 24.15
C VAL A 107 0.97 7.09 24.70
N VAL A 108 1.91 6.66 23.87
CA VAL A 108 3.09 5.91 24.32
C VAL A 108 3.98 6.77 25.23
N LEU A 109 4.17 8.05 24.90
CA LEU A 109 4.89 8.99 25.76
C LEU A 109 4.19 9.13 27.10
N THR A 110 2.90 9.41 27.06
CA THR A 110 2.04 9.53 28.24
C THR A 110 2.10 8.29 29.13
N TYR A 111 1.97 7.10 28.54
CA TYR A 111 2.05 5.85 29.27
C TYR A 111 3.44 5.62 29.90
N ASN A 112 4.52 6.07 29.26
CA ASN A 112 5.86 6.02 29.85
C ASN A 112 6.00 6.97 31.04
N ASP A 113 5.41 8.16 30.97
CA ASP A 113 5.38 9.10 32.09
C ASP A 113 4.62 8.52 33.28
N VAL A 114 3.43 7.95 33.03
CA VAL A 114 2.64 7.20 34.04
C VAL A 114 3.50 6.11 34.69
N LYS A 115 4.16 5.28 33.88
CA LYS A 115 5.01 4.18 34.34
C LYS A 115 6.19 4.65 35.20
N ASN A 116 6.80 5.78 34.83
CA ASN A 116 7.90 6.38 35.59
C ASN A 116 7.42 6.96 36.91
N ALA A 117 6.23 7.55 36.91
CA ALA A 117 5.63 8.15 38.08
C ALA A 117 5.31 7.12 39.17
N VAL A 118 4.80 5.94 38.79
CA VAL A 118 4.52 4.83 39.71
C VAL A 118 5.74 3.92 39.97
N ARG A 119 6.94 4.27 39.51
CA ARG A 119 8.12 3.38 39.56
C ARG A 119 8.46 2.85 40.96
N LYS A 120 8.21 3.67 41.99
CA LYS A 120 8.48 3.34 43.40
C LYS A 120 7.32 2.62 44.08
N ASP A 121 6.12 2.64 43.48
CA ASP A 121 4.93 1.95 43.98
C ASP A 121 4.84 0.56 43.34
N LYS A 122 5.16 -0.48 44.13
CA LYS A 122 5.24 -1.85 43.62
C LYS A 122 3.88 -2.35 43.10
N ASP A 123 2.81 -2.03 43.82
CA ASP A 123 1.48 -2.57 43.52
C ASP A 123 0.88 -1.86 42.30
N MET A 124 1.03 -0.53 42.21
CA MET A 124 0.63 0.21 41.01
C MET A 124 1.42 -0.19 39.77
N ARG A 125 2.74 -0.42 39.91
CA ARG A 125 3.57 -0.90 38.79
C ARG A 125 3.14 -2.29 38.32
N LEU A 126 2.77 -3.19 39.23
CA LEU A 126 2.28 -4.53 38.88
C LEU A 126 0.91 -4.45 38.20
N ALA A 127 -0.01 -3.62 38.72
CA ALA A 127 -1.32 -3.39 38.13
C ALA A 127 -1.21 -2.82 36.71
N LEU A 128 -0.39 -1.78 36.51
CA LEU A 128 -0.15 -1.16 35.22
C LEU A 128 0.47 -2.14 34.21
N ARG A 129 1.44 -2.96 34.65
CA ARG A 129 2.04 -4.00 33.82
C ARG A 129 1.01 -5.06 33.40
N LYS A 130 0.15 -5.50 34.32
CA LYS A 130 -0.90 -6.48 34.04
C LYS A 130 -1.89 -5.93 33.02
N SER A 131 -2.42 -4.73 33.25
CA SER A 131 -3.31 -4.02 32.32
C SER A 131 -2.71 -3.93 30.91
N PHE A 132 -1.44 -3.54 30.79
CA PHE A 132 -0.78 -3.45 29.50
C PHE A 132 -0.69 -4.81 28.78
N VAL A 133 -0.38 -5.88 29.52
CA VAL A 133 -0.32 -7.24 28.97
C VAL A 133 -1.71 -7.69 28.50
N ASP A 134 -2.74 -7.45 29.31
CA ASP A 134 -4.13 -7.82 28.99
C ASP A 134 -4.62 -7.07 27.75
N ASN A 135 -4.41 -5.75 27.68
CA ASN A 135 -4.76 -4.94 26.49
C ASN A 135 -3.96 -5.37 25.25
N LYS A 136 -2.67 -5.69 25.41
CA LYS A 136 -1.83 -6.17 24.30
C LYS A 136 -2.35 -7.51 23.77
N GLN A 137 -2.80 -8.40 24.65
CA GLN A 137 -3.38 -9.68 24.26
C GLN A 137 -4.70 -9.48 23.50
N LYS A 138 -5.61 -8.66 24.02
CA LYS A 138 -6.87 -8.29 23.34
C LYS A 138 -6.62 -7.70 21.95
N MET A 139 -5.63 -6.82 21.83
CA MET A 139 -5.23 -6.25 20.54
C MET A 139 -4.73 -7.35 19.59
N ALA A 140 -3.89 -8.26 20.07
CA ALA A 140 -3.35 -9.34 19.24
C ALA A 140 -4.43 -10.34 18.80
N GLU A 141 -5.47 -10.56 19.61
CA GLU A 141 -6.64 -11.38 19.26
C GLU A 141 -7.49 -10.67 18.19
N CYS A 142 -7.85 -9.40 18.43
CA CYS A 142 -8.57 -8.57 17.46
C CYS A 142 -7.85 -8.49 16.11
N LEU A 143 -6.51 -8.32 16.11
CA LEU A 143 -5.71 -8.29 14.88
C LEU A 143 -5.74 -9.63 14.12
N ARG A 144 -5.73 -10.76 14.83
CA ARG A 144 -5.80 -12.09 14.22
C ARG A 144 -7.17 -12.36 13.61
N GLU A 145 -8.24 -11.96 14.30
CA GLU A 145 -9.62 -12.07 13.77
C GLU A 145 -9.79 -11.22 12.51
N ASN A 146 -9.36 -9.96 12.55
CA ASN A 146 -9.47 -9.04 11.41
C ASN A 146 -8.49 -9.36 10.28
N ALA A 147 -7.41 -10.10 10.53
CA ALA A 147 -6.49 -10.54 9.49
C ALA A 147 -7.19 -11.38 8.41
N LEU A 148 -8.13 -12.25 8.79
CA LEU A 148 -8.86 -13.09 7.84
C LEU A 148 -9.72 -12.26 6.87
N HIS A 149 -10.38 -11.22 7.37
CA HIS A 149 -11.17 -10.31 6.55
C HIS A 149 -10.29 -9.53 5.56
N VAL A 150 -9.15 -9.03 6.04
CA VAL A 150 -8.16 -8.36 5.18
C VAL A 150 -7.59 -9.31 4.13
N GLY A 151 -7.22 -10.53 4.53
CA GLY A 151 -6.68 -11.54 3.64
C GLY A 151 -7.64 -11.86 2.49
N LYS A 152 -8.92 -12.09 2.80
CA LYS A 152 -9.98 -12.33 1.79
C LYS A 152 -10.14 -11.15 0.84
N ALA A 153 -10.30 -9.93 1.36
CA ALA A 153 -10.43 -8.74 0.53
C ALA A 153 -9.22 -8.54 -0.39
N GLN A 154 -8.02 -8.83 0.11
CA GLN A 154 -6.79 -8.74 -0.67
C GLN A 154 -6.69 -9.83 -1.76
N ILE A 155 -7.11 -11.07 -1.46
CA ILE A 155 -7.18 -12.17 -2.44
C ILE A 155 -8.10 -11.77 -3.60
N ASP A 156 -9.32 -11.33 -3.29
CA ASP A 156 -10.32 -10.96 -4.30
C ASP A 156 -9.79 -9.83 -5.20
N TYR A 157 -9.18 -8.81 -4.57
CA TYR A 157 -8.56 -7.71 -5.29
C TYR A 157 -7.46 -8.18 -6.26
N VAL A 158 -6.52 -9.03 -5.81
CA VAL A 158 -5.38 -9.43 -6.65
C VAL A 158 -5.84 -10.37 -7.77
N LYS A 159 -6.82 -11.25 -7.52
CA LYS A 159 -7.41 -12.10 -8.57
C LYS A 159 -8.05 -11.28 -9.69
N GLU A 160 -8.82 -10.26 -9.34
CA GLU A 160 -9.45 -9.36 -10.31
C GLU A 160 -8.39 -8.54 -11.07
N TRP A 161 -7.38 -8.02 -10.37
CA TRP A 161 -6.24 -7.35 -11.01
C TRP A 161 -5.53 -8.25 -12.03
N ARG A 162 -5.29 -9.51 -11.67
CA ARG A 162 -4.65 -10.53 -12.50
C ARG A 162 -5.49 -10.84 -13.74
N ALA A 163 -6.79 -11.07 -13.58
CA ALA A 163 -7.70 -11.32 -14.70
C ALA A 163 -7.64 -10.18 -15.74
N ARG A 164 -7.61 -8.93 -15.27
CA ARG A 164 -7.46 -7.75 -16.15
C ARG A 164 -6.10 -7.71 -16.86
N GLN A 165 -5.01 -8.05 -16.17
CA GLN A 165 -3.68 -8.08 -16.80
C GLN A 165 -3.57 -9.20 -17.84
N LEU A 166 -4.15 -10.38 -17.59
CA LEU A 166 -4.20 -11.49 -18.56
C LEU A 166 -5.00 -11.11 -19.82
N GLU A 167 -6.13 -10.43 -19.66
CA GLU A 167 -6.91 -9.93 -20.80
C GLU A 167 -6.13 -8.89 -21.60
N ARG A 168 -5.35 -8.02 -20.93
CA ARG A 168 -4.45 -7.08 -21.60
C ARG A 168 -3.32 -7.80 -22.34
N ILE A 169 -2.70 -8.80 -21.73
CA ILE A 169 -1.66 -9.64 -22.35
C ILE A 169 -2.22 -10.27 -23.63
N LYS A 170 -3.42 -10.87 -23.57
CA LYS A 170 -4.09 -11.48 -24.72
C LYS A 170 -4.24 -10.48 -25.88
N LYS A 171 -4.78 -9.28 -25.61
CA LYS A 171 -4.96 -8.22 -26.62
C LYS A 171 -3.64 -7.73 -27.22
N LEU A 172 -2.56 -7.69 -26.45
CA LEU A 172 -1.23 -7.33 -26.95
C LEU A 172 -0.65 -8.44 -27.83
N LYS A 173 -0.81 -9.70 -27.42
CA LYS A 173 -0.39 -10.88 -28.19
C LYS A 173 -1.12 -10.95 -29.54
N GLU A 174 -2.41 -10.67 -29.58
CA GLU A 174 -3.21 -10.57 -30.82
C GLU A 174 -2.68 -9.48 -31.77
N LYS A 175 -1.99 -8.45 -31.26
CA LYS A 175 -1.33 -7.40 -32.04
C LYS A 175 0.12 -7.75 -32.43
N GLY A 176 0.56 -8.98 -32.16
CA GLY A 176 1.91 -9.45 -32.46
C GLY A 176 2.99 -8.76 -31.61
N ILE A 177 2.66 -8.40 -30.37
CA ILE A 177 3.58 -7.89 -29.35
C ILE A 177 4.02 -9.08 -28.48
N ASP A 178 5.33 -9.19 -28.21
CA ASP A 178 5.86 -10.19 -27.29
C ASP A 178 5.40 -9.89 -25.87
N THR A 179 4.80 -10.88 -25.22
CA THR A 179 4.18 -10.74 -23.90
C THR A 179 4.76 -11.70 -22.86
N THR A 180 5.89 -12.33 -23.18
CA THR A 180 6.56 -13.32 -22.32
C THR A 180 6.86 -12.75 -20.93
N ASN A 181 7.61 -11.64 -20.87
CA ASN A 181 7.98 -10.98 -19.61
C ASN A 181 6.75 -10.51 -18.78
N MET A 182 5.66 -10.11 -19.44
CA MET A 182 4.41 -9.75 -18.73
C MET A 182 3.74 -10.98 -18.12
N SER A 183 3.75 -12.11 -18.82
CA SER A 183 3.14 -13.36 -18.36
C SER A 183 3.90 -13.96 -17.18
N ASP A 184 5.23 -13.84 -17.18
CA ASP A 184 6.08 -14.28 -16.07
C ASP A 184 5.78 -13.50 -14.79
N VAL A 185 5.61 -12.17 -14.89
CA VAL A 185 5.27 -11.32 -13.75
C VAL A 185 3.88 -11.63 -13.19
N VAL A 186 2.90 -11.91 -14.05
CA VAL A 186 1.55 -12.30 -13.60
C VAL A 186 1.58 -13.67 -12.92
N SER A 187 2.40 -14.60 -13.39
CA SER A 187 2.56 -15.93 -12.77
C SER A 187 3.17 -15.85 -11.36
N GLU A 188 4.11 -14.92 -11.14
CA GLU A 188 4.65 -14.66 -9.78
C GLU A 188 3.56 -14.14 -8.82
N ALA A 189 2.62 -13.33 -9.31
CA ALA A 189 1.50 -12.86 -8.50
C ALA A 189 0.58 -14.03 -8.07
N ASP A 190 0.40 -15.03 -8.94
CA ASP A 190 -0.43 -16.21 -8.64
C ASP A 190 0.14 -17.05 -7.49
N GLU A 191 1.45 -17.26 -7.48
CA GLU A 191 2.11 -17.99 -6.39
C GLU A 191 1.84 -17.32 -5.03
N LYS A 192 1.94 -15.98 -4.97
CA LYS A 192 1.76 -15.24 -3.71
C LYS A 192 0.32 -15.09 -3.28
N VAL A 193 -0.63 -15.04 -4.23
CA VAL A 193 -2.05 -15.12 -3.88
C VAL A 193 -2.37 -16.51 -3.34
N SER A 194 -1.87 -17.58 -3.96
CA SER A 194 -2.08 -18.95 -3.49
C SER A 194 -1.57 -19.14 -2.05
N GLU A 195 -0.39 -18.62 -1.71
CA GLU A 195 0.12 -18.67 -0.33
C GLU A 195 -0.79 -17.95 0.68
N LEU A 196 -1.39 -16.82 0.28
CA LEU A 196 -2.33 -16.08 1.13
C LEU A 196 -3.68 -16.81 1.23
N GLU A 197 -4.15 -17.44 0.15
CA GLU A 197 -5.35 -18.27 0.15
C GLU A 197 -5.21 -19.46 1.09
N ASP A 198 -4.08 -20.16 1.03
CA ASP A 198 -3.77 -21.25 1.93
C ASP A 198 -3.79 -20.77 3.39
N ALA A 199 -3.13 -19.65 3.70
CA ALA A 199 -3.14 -19.07 5.04
C ALA A 199 -4.54 -18.66 5.53
N VAL A 200 -5.38 -18.11 4.65
CA VAL A 200 -6.78 -17.77 4.98
C VAL A 200 -7.60 -19.04 5.20
N SER A 201 -7.35 -20.10 4.43
CA SER A 201 -8.07 -21.38 4.53
C SER A 201 -7.82 -22.12 5.84
N THR A 202 -6.61 -21.99 6.42
CA THR A 202 -6.27 -22.61 7.71
C THR A 202 -6.88 -21.87 8.91
N GLY A 203 -7.43 -20.66 8.70
CA GLY A 203 -7.95 -19.82 9.78
C GLY A 203 -6.87 -19.24 10.70
N ASP A 204 -5.59 -19.42 10.36
CA ASP A 204 -4.46 -18.91 11.15
C ASP A 204 -4.22 -17.43 10.85
N GLY A 205 -4.88 -16.56 11.62
CA GLY A 205 -4.73 -15.10 11.48
C GLY A 205 -3.29 -14.59 11.62
N GLN A 206 -2.41 -15.30 12.33
CA GLN A 206 -1.00 -14.92 12.43
C GLN A 206 -0.27 -15.20 11.12
N ASN A 207 -0.47 -16.39 10.56
CA ASN A 207 0.07 -16.75 9.25
C ASN A 207 -0.48 -15.81 8.15
N VAL A 208 -1.76 -15.43 8.22
CA VAL A 208 -2.34 -14.44 7.29
C VAL A 208 -1.66 -13.08 7.39
N ILE A 209 -1.36 -12.59 8.59
CA ILE A 209 -0.61 -11.32 8.78
C ILE A 209 0.77 -11.39 8.12
N GLU A 210 1.46 -12.52 8.26
CA GLU A 210 2.78 -12.75 7.67
C GLU A 210 2.72 -12.78 6.14
N LYS A 211 1.80 -13.56 5.57
CA LYS A 211 1.59 -13.64 4.12
C LYS A 211 1.11 -12.33 3.52
N GLU A 212 0.25 -11.60 4.21
CA GLU A 212 -0.20 -10.28 3.77
C GLU A 212 0.94 -9.25 3.79
N LYS A 213 1.88 -9.34 4.73
CA LYS A 213 3.11 -8.52 4.72
C LYS A 213 4.00 -8.85 3.52
N GLU A 214 4.23 -10.12 3.24
CA GLU A 214 5.03 -10.57 2.09
C GLU A 214 4.40 -10.11 0.76
N LEU A 215 3.09 -10.31 0.60
CA LEU A 215 2.35 -9.90 -0.57
C LEU A 215 2.40 -8.38 -0.76
N ARG A 216 2.19 -7.59 0.30
CA ARG A 216 2.29 -6.12 0.24
C ARG A 216 3.66 -5.64 -0.23
N GLN A 217 4.72 -6.21 0.32
CA GLN A 217 6.08 -5.83 -0.06
C GLN A 217 6.31 -6.10 -1.54
N ARG A 218 5.83 -7.25 -2.05
CA ARG A 218 6.03 -7.66 -3.45
C ARG A 218 5.08 -7.00 -4.44
N HIS A 219 3.86 -6.62 -4.04
CA HIS A 219 2.84 -6.10 -4.96
C HIS A 219 3.34 -4.87 -5.74
N LEU A 220 4.11 -4.00 -5.08
CA LEU A 220 4.73 -2.84 -5.72
C LEU A 220 5.74 -3.25 -6.81
N HIS A 221 6.61 -4.23 -6.51
CA HIS A 221 7.57 -4.77 -7.48
C HIS A 221 6.87 -5.45 -8.66
N ILE A 222 5.85 -6.27 -8.39
CA ILE A 222 5.08 -6.98 -9.40
C ILE A 222 4.39 -5.97 -10.32
N TRP A 223 3.75 -4.94 -9.76
CA TRP A 223 3.12 -3.89 -10.56
C TRP A 223 4.14 -3.15 -11.44
N ALA A 224 5.25 -2.69 -10.86
CA ALA A 224 6.25 -1.90 -11.57
C ALA A 224 6.91 -2.73 -12.68
N ARG A 225 7.33 -3.97 -12.39
CA ARG A 225 7.89 -4.91 -13.37
C ARG A 225 6.91 -5.21 -14.50
N TYR A 226 5.62 -5.35 -14.19
CA TYR A 226 4.60 -5.50 -15.23
C TYR A 226 4.52 -4.26 -16.13
N GLN A 227 4.57 -3.05 -15.56
CA GLN A 227 4.57 -1.82 -16.37
C GLN A 227 5.83 -1.70 -17.23
N VAL A 228 7.02 -1.98 -16.68
CA VAL A 228 8.27 -2.02 -17.43
C VAL A 228 8.14 -2.97 -18.61
N ALA A 229 7.75 -4.22 -18.35
CA ALA A 229 7.58 -5.23 -19.39
C ALA A 229 6.54 -4.82 -20.45
N SER A 230 5.47 -4.13 -20.04
CA SER A 230 4.45 -3.65 -20.97
C SER A 230 4.94 -2.51 -21.86
N ILE A 231 5.65 -1.52 -21.29
CA ILE A 231 6.20 -0.38 -22.05
C ILE A 231 7.29 -0.88 -23.00
N ASP A 232 8.21 -1.73 -22.51
CA ASP A 232 9.31 -2.27 -23.30
C ASP A 232 8.82 -3.15 -24.46
N ALA A 233 7.81 -3.98 -24.24
CA ALA A 233 7.23 -4.81 -25.29
C ALA A 233 6.62 -3.98 -26.43
N VAL A 234 5.90 -2.90 -26.09
CA VAL A 234 5.37 -1.97 -27.10
C VAL A 234 6.49 -1.23 -27.81
N LEU A 235 7.47 -0.71 -27.05
CA LEU A 235 8.60 0.04 -27.60
C LEU A 235 9.39 -0.83 -28.58
N SER A 236 9.67 -2.07 -28.21
CA SER A 236 10.37 -3.05 -29.06
C SER A 236 9.63 -3.33 -30.37
N LYS A 237 8.29 -3.42 -30.34
CA LYS A 237 7.49 -3.57 -31.57
C LYS A 237 7.62 -2.38 -32.53
N MET A 238 7.92 -1.20 -32.00
CA MET A 238 7.98 0.05 -32.74
C MET A 238 9.41 0.50 -33.07
N ASN A 239 10.42 -0.11 -32.44
CA ASN A 239 11.82 0.30 -32.48
C ASN A 239 12.33 0.52 -33.90
N ASP A 240 12.18 -0.47 -34.78
CA ASP A 240 12.73 -0.38 -36.14
C ASP A 240 12.13 0.78 -36.93
N ARG A 241 10.82 1.03 -36.73
CA ARG A 241 10.12 2.15 -37.36
C ARG A 241 10.47 3.49 -36.73
N ALA A 242 10.69 3.54 -35.42
CA ALA A 242 11.16 4.73 -34.72
C ALA A 242 12.54 5.15 -35.24
N VAL A 243 13.48 4.20 -35.30
CA VAL A 243 14.85 4.40 -35.79
C VAL A 243 14.83 4.82 -37.27
N ALA A 244 14.06 4.15 -38.12
CA ALA A 244 13.94 4.52 -39.54
C ALA A 244 13.37 5.93 -39.75
N MET A 245 12.62 6.48 -38.79
CA MET A 245 12.06 7.82 -38.81
C MET A 245 12.93 8.86 -38.07
N GLY A 246 14.10 8.48 -37.55
CA GLY A 246 15.02 9.36 -36.83
C GLY A 246 14.59 9.71 -35.40
N TYR A 247 13.87 8.79 -34.73
CA TYR A 247 13.45 8.92 -33.33
C TYR A 247 14.22 7.96 -32.40
N ASP A 248 15.46 7.65 -32.72
CA ASP A 248 16.34 6.79 -31.92
C ASP A 248 16.59 7.35 -30.51
N GLU A 249 16.86 8.66 -30.38
CA GLU A 249 17.00 9.31 -29.06
C GLU A 249 15.73 9.19 -28.21
N ASP A 250 14.53 9.32 -28.79
CA ASP A 250 13.26 9.14 -28.06
C ASP A 250 13.13 7.69 -27.52
N VAL A 251 13.65 6.69 -28.25
CA VAL A 251 13.65 5.28 -27.82
C VAL A 251 14.63 5.06 -26.68
N GLU A 252 15.85 5.59 -26.80
CA GLU A 252 16.88 5.47 -25.75
C GLU A 252 16.46 6.14 -24.45
N ASP A 253 15.86 7.33 -24.54
CA ASP A 253 15.29 8.05 -23.39
C ASP A 253 14.27 7.20 -22.62
N ILE A 254 13.36 6.52 -23.33
CA ILE A 254 12.36 5.65 -22.70
C ILE A 254 13.07 4.47 -22.03
N ARG A 255 14.02 3.83 -22.72
CA ARG A 255 14.77 2.68 -22.17
C ARG A 255 15.58 3.05 -20.93
N ALA A 256 16.17 4.25 -20.89
CA ALA A 256 16.91 4.74 -19.73
C ALA A 256 16.00 4.85 -18.50
N LEU A 257 14.79 5.41 -18.66
CA LEU A 257 13.78 5.46 -17.59
C LEU A 257 13.37 4.06 -17.12
N LEU A 258 13.17 3.12 -18.05
CA LEU A 258 12.82 1.74 -17.71
C LEU A 258 13.94 1.00 -16.98
N ALA A 259 15.20 1.24 -17.36
CA ALA A 259 16.36 0.66 -16.69
C ALA A 259 16.46 1.14 -15.24
N ASP A 260 16.27 2.44 -15.01
CA ASP A 260 16.32 3.02 -13.68
C ASP A 260 15.20 2.47 -12.77
N VAL A 261 13.99 2.28 -13.32
CA VAL A 261 12.90 1.57 -12.62
C VAL A 261 13.27 0.11 -12.32
N THR A 262 13.90 -0.58 -13.27
CA THR A 262 14.29 -1.99 -13.11
C THR A 262 15.28 -2.17 -11.96
N ASP A 263 16.28 -1.30 -11.86
CA ASP A 263 17.28 -1.32 -10.79
C ASP A 263 16.67 -1.11 -9.39
N LYS A 264 15.64 -0.26 -9.31
CA LYS A 264 14.88 0.00 -8.06
C LYS A 264 13.87 -1.11 -7.73
N THR A 265 13.40 -1.85 -8.73
CA THR A 265 12.34 -2.87 -8.59
C THR A 265 12.85 -4.31 -8.54
N MET A 266 14.17 -4.52 -8.48
CA MET A 266 14.75 -5.86 -8.41
C MET A 266 14.16 -6.70 -7.25
N PRO A 267 13.91 -8.01 -7.48
CA PRO A 267 13.45 -8.90 -6.44
C PRO A 267 14.36 -8.88 -5.21
N GLY A 268 13.78 -8.73 -4.01
CA GLY A 268 14.51 -8.78 -2.74
C GLY A 268 15.02 -7.43 -2.22
N LYS A 269 14.89 -6.34 -2.97
CA LYS A 269 15.08 -4.99 -2.41
C LYS A 269 13.85 -4.58 -1.62
N ALA A 270 14.03 -4.03 -0.42
CA ALA A 270 12.94 -3.38 0.30
C ALA A 270 12.75 -1.97 -0.26
N TYR A 271 11.53 -1.61 -0.62
CA TYR A 271 11.19 -0.23 -1.01
C TYR A 271 11.37 0.72 0.17
N ASP A 272 12.08 1.83 -0.06
CA ASP A 272 11.84 3.04 0.71
C ASP A 272 10.76 3.90 0.02
N GLN A 273 10.24 4.90 0.74
CA GLN A 273 9.19 5.76 0.21
C GLN A 273 9.67 6.64 -0.98
N GLY A 274 10.95 7.03 -0.99
CA GLY A 274 11.53 7.84 -2.05
C GLY A 274 11.68 7.05 -3.36
N ASP A 275 12.04 5.78 -3.26
CA ASP A 275 12.11 4.84 -4.38
C ASP A 275 10.75 4.65 -5.04
N PHE A 276 9.67 4.61 -4.25
CA PHE A 276 8.32 4.46 -4.78
C PHE A 276 7.88 5.66 -5.61
N GLU A 277 8.02 6.87 -5.08
CA GLU A 277 7.66 8.10 -5.79
C GLU A 277 8.44 8.24 -7.10
N THR A 278 9.72 7.88 -7.04
CA THR A 278 10.63 7.88 -8.18
C THR A 278 10.19 6.86 -9.23
N VAL A 279 9.95 5.60 -8.84
CA VAL A 279 9.46 4.54 -9.75
C VAL A 279 8.14 4.92 -10.41
N VAL A 280 7.18 5.45 -9.65
CA VAL A 280 5.89 5.86 -10.20
C VAL A 280 6.06 7.01 -11.19
N LYS A 281 6.91 7.99 -10.88
CA LYS A 281 7.20 9.13 -11.76
C LYS A 281 7.86 8.65 -13.06
N GLU A 282 8.92 7.86 -12.97
CA GLU A 282 9.65 7.33 -14.13
C GLU A 282 8.76 6.49 -15.04
N LEU A 283 7.90 5.63 -14.48
CA LEU A 283 6.93 4.87 -15.26
C LEU A 283 5.88 5.74 -15.96
N LYS A 284 5.43 6.82 -15.31
CA LYS A 284 4.52 7.80 -15.94
C LYS A 284 5.21 8.56 -17.07
N ASP A 285 6.44 9.02 -16.83
CA ASP A 285 7.23 9.76 -17.80
C ASP A 285 7.56 8.88 -19.02
N ALA A 286 7.95 7.62 -18.79
CA ALA A 286 8.20 6.63 -19.84
C ALA A 286 6.94 6.34 -20.66
N ALA A 287 5.79 6.14 -20.00
CA ALA A 287 4.52 5.90 -20.70
C ALA A 287 4.05 7.12 -21.51
N GLN A 288 4.25 8.34 -21.00
CA GLN A 288 3.92 9.56 -21.70
C GLN A 288 4.84 9.76 -22.92
N LYS A 289 6.15 9.56 -22.77
CA LYS A 289 7.10 9.58 -23.89
C LYS A 289 6.75 8.53 -24.95
N LEU A 290 6.44 7.29 -24.55
CA LEU A 290 5.99 6.24 -25.46
C LEU A 290 4.72 6.64 -26.23
N ARG A 291 3.75 7.27 -25.55
CA ARG A 291 2.52 7.76 -26.20
C ARG A 291 2.81 8.86 -27.23
N VAL A 292 3.72 9.78 -26.91
CA VAL A 292 4.15 10.84 -27.84
C VAL A 292 4.86 10.22 -29.04
N LEU A 293 5.79 9.29 -28.83
CA LEU A 293 6.49 8.57 -29.88
C LEU A 293 5.51 7.80 -30.79
N TYR A 294 4.55 7.08 -30.21
CA TYR A 294 3.49 6.42 -30.96
C TYR A 294 2.71 7.38 -31.86
N LYS A 295 2.35 8.55 -31.34
CA LYS A 295 1.66 9.58 -32.11
C LYS A 295 2.53 10.13 -33.25
N LYS A 296 3.81 10.43 -32.99
CA LYS A 296 4.77 10.87 -34.03
C LYS A 296 4.87 9.85 -35.17
N ILE A 297 5.03 8.57 -34.81
CA ILE A 297 5.18 7.47 -35.78
C ILE A 297 3.91 7.24 -36.60
N THR A 298 2.73 7.34 -35.98
CA THR A 298 1.44 7.10 -36.66
C THR A 298 0.94 8.30 -37.46
N GLN A 299 1.19 9.53 -37.02
CA GLN A 299 0.84 10.75 -37.77
C GLN A 299 1.83 11.06 -38.89
N GLY A 300 3.10 10.64 -38.75
CA GLY A 300 4.09 10.72 -39.83
C GLY A 300 3.88 9.69 -40.95
N SER A 301 3.00 8.69 -40.78
CA SER A 301 2.57 7.83 -41.89
C SER A 301 1.17 8.19 -42.36
N ALA A 302 1.07 8.68 -43.59
CA ALA A 302 -0.20 8.78 -44.30
C ALA A 302 -0.84 7.41 -44.65
N ALA A 303 -0.31 6.29 -44.14
CA ALA A 303 -0.83 4.95 -44.36
C ALA A 303 -1.26 4.30 -43.04
N ALA A 304 -2.59 4.13 -42.91
CA ALA A 304 -3.35 3.28 -42.00
C ALA A 304 -2.58 2.59 -40.86
N ALA A 305 -2.74 3.09 -39.64
CA ALA A 305 -2.50 2.31 -38.43
C ALA A 305 -3.71 2.44 -37.50
N THR A 306 -4.35 1.30 -37.24
CA THR A 306 -5.45 1.16 -36.27
C THR A 306 -4.97 1.64 -34.89
N PRO A 307 -5.74 2.47 -34.16
CA PRO A 307 -5.30 3.00 -32.87
C PRO A 307 -5.01 1.88 -31.87
N ILE A 308 -3.77 1.79 -31.39
CA ILE A 308 -3.48 1.06 -30.16
C ILE A 308 -3.86 2.01 -29.02
N GLU A 309 -4.93 1.70 -28.28
CA GLU A 309 -5.29 2.44 -27.07
C GLU A 309 -4.22 2.23 -25.99
N ILE A 310 -3.13 2.99 -26.08
CA ILE A 310 -2.09 3.08 -25.06
C ILE A 310 -2.41 4.32 -24.23
N GLY A 311 -2.73 4.10 -22.95
CA GLY A 311 -2.75 5.17 -21.97
C GLY A 311 -4.11 5.73 -21.53
N LYS A 312 -5.24 5.25 -22.05
CA LYS A 312 -6.57 5.66 -21.52
C LYS A 312 -6.82 5.16 -20.09
N ASN A 313 -6.13 4.08 -19.67
CA ASN A 313 -6.17 3.54 -18.31
C ASN A 313 -4.80 3.64 -17.61
N PHE A 314 -3.91 4.55 -18.04
CA PHE A 314 -2.69 4.88 -17.29
C PHE A 314 -3.03 5.79 -16.10
N THR A 315 -3.94 5.33 -15.26
CA THR A 315 -4.14 5.90 -13.93
C THR A 315 -3.09 5.28 -13.03
N GLY A 316 -1.86 5.79 -13.12
CA GLY A 316 -0.92 5.62 -12.01
C GLY A 316 -1.50 6.25 -10.75
N PRO A 317 -0.99 5.90 -9.54
CA PRO A 317 -1.36 6.57 -8.30
C PRO A 317 -1.39 8.08 -8.49
N ALA A 318 -2.35 8.79 -7.89
CA ALA A 318 -2.09 10.20 -7.58
C ALA A 318 -0.80 10.24 -6.75
N PRO A 319 0.19 11.09 -7.08
CA PRO A 319 1.33 11.29 -6.20
C PRO A 319 0.81 11.64 -4.79
N PRO A 320 1.52 11.29 -3.72
CA PRO A 320 1.19 11.84 -2.40
C PRO A 320 1.27 13.37 -2.53
N GLU A 321 0.10 14.03 -2.57
CA GLU A 321 0.02 15.47 -2.39
C GLU A 321 0.24 15.74 -0.91
N GLY A 322 1.50 15.96 -0.53
CA GLY A 322 1.84 16.19 0.87
C GLY A 322 3.33 16.29 1.07
N GLY A 323 3.89 17.40 0.61
CA GLY A 323 5.21 17.83 1.05
C GLY A 323 5.22 18.11 2.56
N VAL A 324 6.44 18.16 3.09
CA VAL A 324 6.83 18.50 4.46
C VAL A 324 6.79 17.32 5.44
N LEU A 325 7.80 16.45 5.33
CA LEU A 325 8.39 15.75 6.47
C LEU A 325 9.56 16.60 7.00
N GLN A 326 9.38 17.13 8.21
CA GLN A 326 10.43 17.19 9.23
C GLN A 326 9.95 16.39 10.44
#